data_AF-A0A971KMG6-F1
#
_entry.id   AF-A0A971KMG6-F1
#
_cell.length_a   1.000
_cell.length_b   1.000
_cell.length_c   1.000
_cell.angle_alpha   90.00
_cell.angle_beta   90.00
_cell.angle_gamma   90.00
#
_symmetry.space_group_name_H-M   'P 1'
#
loop_
_entity.id
_entity.type
_entity.pdbx_description
1 polymer ?
#
loop_
_entity_poly.entity_id
_entity_poly.type
_entity_poly.pdbx_seq_one_letter_code
_entity_poly.pdbx_strand_id
1 'polypeptide(L)'
;MKIVLENNEYELEKDEKEGFDLEELKSKYTDYFYDFDYIIGDWAYGKLRLKGFYGLNNKKANNINNIRDIDKYIKNNCAYNCKYFIIKKVYKK
;
A
#
# COMPACT_ATOMS: atom_id res chain seq x y z
N MET A 1 4.81 11.77 5.59
CA MET A 1 3.72 12.66 5.09
C MET A 1 2.39 12.07 5.52
N LYS A 2 1.46 12.87 6.07
CA LYS A 2 0.12 12.40 6.46
C LYS A 2 -0.84 12.45 5.29
N ILE A 3 -1.64 11.39 5.13
CA ILE A 3 -2.59 11.20 4.03
C ILE A 3 -3.92 10.81 4.66
N VAL A 4 -4.99 11.51 4.29
CA VAL A 4 -6.35 11.19 4.74
C VAL A 4 -7.11 10.62 3.55
N LEU A 5 -7.52 9.35 3.68
CA LEU A 5 -8.36 8.67 2.70
C LEU A 5 -9.70 8.38 3.38
N GLU A 6 -10.71 9.15 2.98
CA GLU A 6 -12.05 9.13 3.59
C GLU A 6 -11.97 9.33 5.11
N ASN A 7 -12.23 8.30 5.92
CA ASN A 7 -12.19 8.37 7.38
C ASN A 7 -10.92 7.74 8.00
N ASN A 8 -9.95 7.34 7.18
CA ASN A 8 -8.75 6.65 7.60
C ASN A 8 -7.52 7.56 7.43
N GLU A 9 -6.69 7.59 8.47
CA GLU A 9 -5.41 8.31 8.45
C GLU A 9 -4.26 7.36 8.13
N TYR A 10 -3.43 7.78 7.19
CA TYR A 10 -2.25 7.06 6.73
C TYR A 10 -1.00 7.94 6.81
N GLU A 11 0.15 7.27 6.92
CA GLU A 11 1.46 7.87 6.79
C GLU A 11 2.21 7.21 5.63
N LEU A 12 2.82 8.05 4.78
CA LEU A 12 3.75 7.59 3.75
C LEU A 12 5.04 7.11 4.41
N GLU A 13 5.23 5.79 4.47
CA GLU A 13 6.43 5.16 5.03
C GLU A 13 7.54 5.00 4.00
N LYS A 14 7.19 4.78 2.72
CA LYS A 14 8.17 4.66 1.64
C LYS A 14 7.64 5.23 0.34
N ASP A 15 8.48 5.95 -0.37
CA ASP A 15 8.24 6.41 -1.72
C ASP A 15 9.48 6.14 -2.57
N GLU A 16 9.39 5.13 -3.43
CA GLU A 16 10.46 4.71 -4.31
C GLU A 16 10.25 5.34 -5.69
N LYS A 17 11.20 6.19 -6.10
CA LYS A 17 11.20 6.89 -7.40
C LYS A 17 10.00 7.80 -7.61
N GLU A 18 9.60 8.51 -6.55
CA GLU A 18 8.50 9.48 -6.62
C GLU A 18 7.24 8.83 -7.21
N GLY A 19 6.99 7.59 -6.76
CA GLY A 19 5.88 6.78 -7.22
C GLY A 19 4.57 7.15 -6.55
N PHE A 20 4.62 7.89 -5.46
CA PHE A 20 3.44 8.36 -4.76
C PHE A 20 2.67 9.42 -5.57
N ASP A 21 1.40 9.14 -5.83
CA ASP A 21 0.45 10.07 -6.42
C ASP A 21 -0.85 10.01 -5.62
N LEU A 22 -1.22 11.14 -4.99
CA LEU A 22 -2.37 11.21 -4.09
C LEU A 22 -3.70 11.06 -4.84
N GLU A 23 -3.80 11.60 -6.05
CA GLU A 23 -5.05 11.61 -6.81
C GLU A 23 -5.34 10.23 -7.40
N GLU A 24 -4.31 9.58 -7.96
CA GLU A 24 -4.41 8.19 -8.41
C GLU A 24 -4.71 7.24 -7.24
N LEU A 25 -4.05 7.43 -6.09
CA LEU A 25 -4.34 6.67 -4.87
C LEU A 25 -5.80 6.80 -4.46
N LYS A 26 -6.33 8.03 -4.35
CA LYS A 26 -7.74 8.27 -4.00
C LYS A 26 -8.70 7.61 -5.00
N SER A 27 -8.37 7.66 -6.30
CA SER A 27 -9.22 7.08 -7.35
C SER A 27 -9.35 5.55 -7.29
N LYS A 28 -8.33 4.87 -6.75
CA LYS A 28 -8.26 3.40 -6.62
C LYS A 28 -8.62 2.90 -5.23
N TYR A 29 -8.58 3.78 -4.24
CA TYR A 29 -8.94 3.46 -2.87
C TYR A 29 -10.45 3.19 -2.78
N THR A 30 -10.79 2.14 -2.04
CA THR A 30 -12.15 1.63 -1.84
C THR A 30 -12.27 1.09 -0.42
N ASP A 31 -13.49 0.83 0.02
CA ASP A 31 -13.83 0.22 1.31
C ASP A 31 -13.10 -1.11 1.57
N TYR A 32 -12.77 -1.87 0.51
CA TYR A 32 -11.90 -3.05 0.60
C TYR A 32 -10.61 -2.79 1.40
N PHE A 33 -10.02 -1.59 1.27
CA PHE A 33 -8.75 -1.25 1.90
C PHE A 33 -8.86 -0.85 3.39
N TYR A 34 -10.08 -0.77 3.92
CA TYR A 34 -10.32 -0.36 5.31
C TYR A 34 -9.80 -1.38 6.33
N ASP A 35 -9.80 -2.66 5.96
CA ASP A 35 -9.35 -3.73 6.84
C ASP A 35 -7.82 -3.78 6.99
N PHE A 36 -7.08 -3.32 5.97
CA PHE A 36 -5.63 -3.48 5.89
C PHE A 36 -4.88 -2.42 6.69
N ASP A 37 -3.75 -2.86 7.25
CA ASP A 37 -2.84 -2.01 8.03
C ASP A 37 -1.88 -1.23 7.12
N TYR A 38 -1.54 -1.79 5.97
CA TYR A 38 -0.62 -1.25 4.99
C TYR A 38 -1.22 -1.35 3.61
N ILE A 39 -0.91 -0.37 2.76
CA ILE A 39 -1.28 -0.38 1.36
C ILE A 39 -0.03 -0.08 0.55
N ILE A 40 0.24 -0.95 -0.41
CA ILE A 40 1.28 -0.75 -1.40
C ILE A 40 0.61 -0.25 -2.67
N GLY A 41 1.12 0.86 -3.19
CA GLY A 41 0.85 1.30 -4.56
C GLY A 41 2.04 1.00 -5.44
N ASP A 42 1.88 0.14 -6.44
CA ASP A 42 2.92 -0.15 -7.42
C ASP A 42 2.43 0.15 -8.83
N TRP A 43 3.34 0.57 -9.71
CA TRP A 43 2.98 0.94 -11.07
C TRP A 43 3.41 -0.12 -12.07
N ALA A 44 2.44 -0.59 -12.86
CA ALA A 44 2.69 -1.48 -13.98
C ALA A 44 2.00 -0.95 -15.24
N TYR A 45 2.75 -0.88 -16.35
CA TYR A 45 2.24 -0.39 -17.63
C TYR A 45 1.54 0.99 -17.52
N GLY A 46 2.08 1.89 -16.69
CA GLY A 46 1.54 3.22 -16.48
C GLY A 46 0.26 3.28 -15.63
N LYS A 47 -0.19 2.16 -15.04
CA LYS A 47 -1.37 2.11 -14.17
C LYS A 47 -0.99 1.81 -12.73
N LEU A 48 -1.59 2.55 -11.81
CA LEU A 48 -1.45 2.29 -10.37
C LEU A 48 -2.25 1.04 -9.97
N ARG A 49 -1.59 0.14 -9.24
CA ARG A 49 -2.18 -1.04 -8.61
C ARG A 49 -2.05 -0.88 -7.10
N LEU A 50 -3.13 -1.11 -6.38
CA LEU A 50 -3.12 -1.10 -4.91
C LEU A 50 -3.22 -2.52 -4.38
N LYS A 51 -2.44 -2.83 -3.35
CA LYS A 51 -2.55 -4.09 -2.61
C LYS A 51 -2.48 -3.85 -1.11
N GLY A 52 -3.43 -4.44 -0.39
CA GLY A 52 -3.51 -4.39 1.07
C GLY A 52 -2.66 -5.47 1.73
N PHE A 53 -1.99 -5.08 2.82
CA PHE A 53 -1.24 -5.97 3.71
C PHE A 53 -1.62 -5.71 5.17
N TYR A 54 -1.58 -6.76 5.97
CA TYR A 54 -1.81 -6.74 7.40
C TYR A 54 -0.47 -6.68 8.16
N GLY A 55 -0.50 -6.02 9.31
CA GLY A 55 0.62 -5.99 10.24
C GLY A 55 0.89 -7.37 10.85
N LEU A 56 2.11 -7.56 11.36
CA LEU A 56 2.59 -8.83 11.92
C LEU A 56 1.64 -9.47 12.95
N ASN A 57 1.01 -8.65 13.77
CA ASN A 57 0.21 -9.09 14.91
C ASN A 57 -1.29 -9.19 14.58
N ASN A 58 -1.68 -9.00 13.32
CA ASN A 58 -3.08 -9.05 12.92
C ASN A 58 -3.51 -10.50 12.68
N LYS A 59 -4.60 -10.93 13.31
CA LYS A 59 -5.14 -12.29 13.18
C LYS A 59 -5.60 -12.65 11.75
N LYS A 60 -5.86 -11.63 10.91
CA LYS A 60 -6.21 -11.80 9.49
C LYS A 60 -4.97 -11.96 8.58
N ALA A 61 -3.76 -11.79 9.12
CA ALA A 61 -2.52 -11.93 8.35
C ALA A 61 -2.24 -13.40 7.99
N ASN A 62 -1.90 -13.64 6.74
CA ASN A 62 -1.49 -14.91 6.17
C ASN A 62 -0.24 -14.72 5.29
N ASN A 63 0.31 -15.80 4.73
CA ASN A 63 1.58 -15.77 3.98
C ASN A 63 1.55 -15.00 2.64
N ILE A 64 0.42 -14.40 2.25
CA ILE A 64 0.29 -13.63 1.00
C ILE A 64 -0.07 -12.15 1.22
N ASN A 65 -0.48 -11.80 2.44
CA ASN A 65 -0.90 -10.46 2.82
C ASN A 65 -0.23 -9.99 4.13
N ASN A 66 0.85 -10.63 4.58
CA ASN A 66 1.64 -10.19 5.71
C ASN A 66 2.68 -9.14 5.29
N ILE A 67 2.90 -8.12 6.12
CA ILE A 67 3.95 -7.12 5.92
C ILE A 67 5.34 -7.74 5.61
N ARG A 68 5.69 -8.91 6.16
CA ARG A 68 6.97 -9.58 5.89
C ARG A 68 7.16 -9.96 4.41
N ASP A 69 6.06 -10.20 3.71
CA ASP A 69 6.08 -10.63 2.31
C ASP A 69 6.07 -9.45 1.33
N ILE A 70 6.14 -8.21 1.81
CA ILE A 70 6.15 -7.00 0.97
C ILE A 70 7.34 -6.98 0.02
N ASP A 71 8.56 -7.22 0.53
CA ASP A 71 9.75 -7.20 -0.31
C ASP A 71 9.68 -8.28 -1.40
N LYS A 72 9.13 -9.45 -1.04
CA LYS A 72 8.89 -10.54 -1.99
C LYS A 72 7.83 -10.17 -3.02
N TYR A 73 6.75 -9.52 -2.61
CA TYR A 73 5.72 -9.01 -3.52
C TYR A 73 6.30 -8.01 -4.51
N ILE A 74 7.03 -6.99 -4.03
CA ILE A 74 7.67 -5.99 -4.90
C ILE A 74 8.64 -6.68 -5.86
N LYS A 75 9.51 -7.57 -5.38
CA LYS A 75 10.47 -8.27 -6.24
C LYS A 75 9.81 -9.10 -7.33
N ASN A 76 8.66 -9.71 -7.06
CA ASN A 76 7.98 -10.60 -8.01
C ASN A 76 7.04 -9.84 -8.95
N ASN A 77 6.48 -8.71 -8.52
CA ASN A 77 5.40 -8.01 -9.22
C ASN A 77 5.83 -6.66 -9.82
N CYS A 78 6.92 -6.07 -9.33
CA CYS A 78 7.51 -4.83 -9.84
C CYS A 78 8.70 -5.18 -10.75
N ALA A 79 8.62 -4.81 -12.03
CA ALA A 79 9.70 -5.01 -12.99
C ALA A 79 10.95 -4.19 -12.63
N TYR A 80 12.04 -4.36 -13.40
CA TYR A 80 13.23 -3.52 -13.26
C TYR A 80 12.84 -2.05 -13.38
N ASN A 81 13.36 -1.24 -12.47
CA ASN A 81 13.10 0.19 -12.36
C ASN A 81 11.66 0.62 -11.94
N CYS A 82 10.83 -0.29 -11.46
CA CYS A 82 9.45 0.02 -11.07
C CYS A 82 9.35 1.06 -9.92
N LYS A 83 8.40 1.99 -10.05
CA LYS A 83 8.05 2.98 -9.04
C LYS A 83 6.95 2.43 -8.14
N TYR A 84 7.06 2.65 -6.83
CA TYR A 84 6.07 2.19 -5.87
C TYR A 84 6.13 3.01 -4.58
N PHE A 85 5.08 2.94 -3.79
CA PHE A 85 5.01 3.55 -2.48
C PHE A 85 4.32 2.63 -1.48
N ILE A 86 4.56 2.89 -0.20
CA ILE A 86 3.95 2.17 0.92
C ILE A 86 3.36 3.20 1.87
N ILE A 87 2.07 3.08 2.14
CA ILE A 87 1.39 3.84 3.19
C ILE A 87 0.96 2.90 4.31
N LYS A 88 1.09 3.37 5.55
CA LYS A 88 0.70 2.67 6.75
C LYS A 88 -0.44 3.40 7.43
N LYS A 89 -1.47 2.67 7.83
CA LYS A 89 -2.57 3.21 8.61
C LYS A 89 -2.07 3.58 10.01
N VAL A 90 -2.25 4.84 10.40
CA VAL A 90 -1.77 5.38 11.69
C VAL A 90 -2.85 5.24 12.77
N TYR A 91 -4.12 5.28 12.38
CA TYR A 91 -5.25 5.11 13.28
C TYR A 91 -6.31 4.20 12.66
N LYS A 92 -6.75 3.18 13.39
CA LYS A 92 -7.97 2.41 13.10
C LYS A 92 -9.09 3.00 13.93
N LYS A 93 -10.06 3.66 13.29
CA LYS A 93 -11.36 3.92 13.93
C LYS A 93 -12.17 2.64 13.99
#